data_AF-A0A381Q5K1-F1
#
_entry.id   AF-A0A381Q5K1-F1
#
_cell.length_a   1.000
_cell.length_b   1.000
_cell.length_c   1.000
_cell.angle_alpha   90.00
_cell.angle_beta   90.00
_cell.angle_gamma   90.00
#
_symmetry.space_group_name_H-M   'P 1'
#
loop_
_entity.id
_entity.type
_entity.pdbx_description
1 polymer ?
#
loop_
_entity_poly.entity_id
_entity_poly.type
_entity_poly.pdbx_seq_one_letter_code
_entity_poly.pdbx_strand_id
1 'polypeptide(L)'
;MRRVDKRQVILLFKPSESLKFWLLEYFLECLALPLETGAPGVDDVGVHLNVHTVAPVPIPAGCTDGFAEAYWRRFEAYMEPAVRASISSLALLSPEDADRGARRLREDLESGF
;
A
#
# COMPACT_ATOMS: atom_id res chain seq x y z
N MET A 1 17.20 -22.48 18.74
CA MET A 1 16.90 -22.45 17.29
C MET A 1 15.52 -23.05 17.09
N ARG A 2 14.54 -22.31 16.56
CA ARG A 2 13.15 -22.74 16.46
C ARG A 2 12.94 -23.48 15.13
N ARG A 3 12.31 -24.65 15.15
CA ARG A 3 12.06 -25.46 13.94
C ARG A 3 11.09 -24.72 13.02
N VAL A 4 11.45 -24.55 11.75
CA VAL A 4 10.56 -24.01 10.71
C VAL A 4 10.02 -25.18 9.88
N ASP A 5 8.76 -25.12 9.47
CA ASP A 5 8.16 -26.14 8.62
C ASP A 5 8.82 -26.15 7.22
N LYS A 6 8.78 -27.29 6.53
CA LYS A 6 9.30 -27.41 5.16
C LYS A 6 8.45 -26.64 4.15
N ARG A 7 7.18 -26.37 4.47
CA ARG A 7 6.28 -25.56 3.66
C ARG A 7 6.16 -24.17 4.27
N GLN A 8 6.57 -23.17 3.49
CA GLN A 8 6.55 -21.77 3.89
C GLN A 8 5.59 -21.00 2.98
N VAL A 9 4.91 -20.02 3.56
CA VAL A 9 4.06 -19.07 2.83
C VAL A 9 4.61 -17.67 3.10
N ILE A 10 4.85 -16.92 2.03
CA ILE A 10 5.26 -15.52 2.09
C ILE A 10 4.13 -14.71 1.48
N LEU A 11 3.56 -13.80 2.28
CA LEU A 11 2.68 -12.76 1.78
C LEU A 11 3.55 -11.55 1.45
N LEU A 12 3.49 -11.11 0.20
CA LEU A 12 4.18 -9.92 -0.28
C LEU A 12 3.31 -9.15 -1.28
N PHE A 13 3.71 -7.92 -1.57
CA PHE A 13 3.11 -7.10 -2.61
C PHE A 13 4.03 -7.00 -3.83
N LYS A 14 3.48 -6.58 -4.97
CA LYS A 14 4.26 -6.26 -6.17
C LYS A 14 4.40 -4.74 -6.25
N PRO A 15 5.61 -4.18 -6.07
CA PRO A 15 5.79 -2.73 -6.07
C PRO A 15 5.26 -2.06 -7.34
N SER A 16 5.51 -2.66 -8.50
CA SER A 16 5.03 -2.16 -9.80
C SER A 16 3.50 -2.11 -9.92
N GLU A 17 2.76 -2.91 -9.16
CA GLU A 17 1.29 -2.85 -9.12
C GLU A 17 0.79 -1.84 -8.08
N SER A 18 1.44 -1.74 -6.91
CA SER A 18 1.12 -0.73 -5.90
C SER A 18 1.29 0.70 -6.43
N LEU A 19 2.28 0.94 -7.30
CA LEU A 19 2.47 2.24 -7.96
C LEU A 19 1.32 2.66 -8.90
N LYS A 20 0.42 1.75 -9.27
CA LYS A 20 -0.77 2.04 -10.10
C LYS A 20 -2.01 2.34 -9.26
N PHE A 21 -1.89 2.31 -7.93
CA PHE A 21 -3.03 2.52 -7.05
C PHE A 21 -3.51 3.97 -7.12
N TRP A 22 -4.81 4.17 -7.34
CA TRP A 22 -5.43 5.49 -7.56
C TRP A 22 -5.10 6.52 -6.46
N LEU A 23 -4.86 6.05 -5.24
CA LEU A 23 -4.53 6.92 -4.10
C LEU A 23 -3.29 7.79 -4.37
N LEU A 24 -2.35 7.28 -5.17
CA LEU A 24 -1.11 7.99 -5.48
C LEU A 24 -1.34 9.26 -6.31
N GLU A 25 -2.47 9.41 -6.97
CA GLU A 25 -2.85 10.67 -7.67
C GLU A 25 -3.07 11.83 -6.69
N TYR A 26 -3.40 11.51 -5.44
CA TYR A 26 -3.61 12.47 -4.35
C TYR A 26 -2.36 12.66 -3.49
N PHE A 27 -1.52 11.63 -3.37
CA PHE A 27 -0.33 11.59 -2.52
C PHE A 27 0.94 11.28 -3.35
N LEU A 28 1.18 12.09 -4.39
CA LEU A 28 2.25 11.86 -5.36
C LEU A 28 3.65 11.84 -4.73
N GLU A 29 3.83 12.56 -3.62
CA GLU A 29 5.09 12.64 -2.89
C GLU A 29 5.54 11.27 -2.36
N CYS A 30 4.63 10.31 -2.19
CA CYS A 30 4.97 8.93 -1.85
C CYS A 30 5.90 8.29 -2.90
N LEU A 31 5.76 8.67 -4.18
CA LEU A 31 6.56 8.12 -5.28
C LEU A 31 8.06 8.45 -5.15
N ALA A 32 8.40 9.51 -4.40
CA ALA A 32 9.78 9.90 -4.14
C ALA A 32 10.38 9.17 -2.92
N LEU A 33 9.60 8.38 -2.19
CA LEU A 33 10.07 7.70 -0.99
C LEU A 33 10.99 6.52 -1.35
N PRO A 34 12.13 6.35 -0.64
CA PRO A 34 13.00 5.20 -0.85
C PRO A 34 12.31 3.85 -0.64
N LEU A 35 11.29 3.80 0.23
CA LEU A 35 10.52 2.58 0.49
C LEU A 35 9.75 2.10 -0.77
N GLU A 36 9.30 3.03 -1.60
CA GLU A 36 8.59 2.74 -2.85
C GLU A 36 9.59 2.50 -4.00
N THR A 37 10.79 3.07 -3.91
CA THR A 37 11.85 2.96 -4.90
C THR A 37 12.73 1.74 -4.63
N GLY A 38 12.38 0.59 -5.21
CA GLY A 38 13.23 -0.61 -5.17
C GLY A 38 12.88 -1.62 -4.07
N ALA A 39 11.64 -1.60 -3.57
CA ALA A 39 11.14 -2.70 -2.76
C ALA A 39 11.28 -4.05 -3.50
N PRO A 40 11.66 -5.14 -2.81
CA PRO A 40 11.79 -6.44 -3.44
C PRO A 40 10.42 -6.98 -3.85
N GLY A 41 10.33 -7.50 -5.08
CA GLY A 41 9.16 -8.15 -5.62
C GLY A 41 9.20 -9.67 -5.50
N VAL A 42 8.21 -10.32 -6.10
CA VAL A 42 8.11 -11.79 -6.20
C VAL A 42 9.34 -12.39 -6.88
N ASP A 43 9.90 -11.68 -7.87
CA ASP A 43 11.05 -12.15 -8.63
C ASP A 43 12.32 -12.18 -7.76
N ASP A 44 12.52 -11.20 -6.88
CA ASP A 44 13.63 -11.17 -5.91
C ASP A 44 13.53 -12.35 -4.91
N VAL A 45 12.32 -12.68 -4.47
CA VAL A 45 12.09 -13.87 -3.63
C VAL A 45 12.47 -15.15 -4.38
N GLY A 46 12.14 -15.24 -5.67
CA GLY A 46 12.47 -16.37 -6.54
C GLY A 46 13.97 -16.59 -6.76
N VAL A 47 14.79 -15.53 -6.65
CA VAL A 47 16.26 -15.64 -6.71
C VAL A 47 16.83 -16.35 -5.49
N HIS A 48 16.21 -16.17 -4.31
CA HIS A 48 16.75 -16.66 -3.04
C HIS A 48 16.07 -17.92 -2.51
N LEU A 49 14.83 -18.19 -2.92
CA LEU A 49 14.03 -19.32 -2.43
C LEU A 49 13.53 -20.19 -3.59
N ASN A 50 13.33 -21.48 -3.31
CA ASN A 50 12.71 -22.40 -4.26
C ASN A 50 11.17 -22.19 -4.29
N VAL A 51 10.74 -21.09 -4.90
CA VAL A 51 9.33 -20.72 -5.02
C VAL A 51 8.60 -21.70 -5.93
N HIS A 52 7.66 -22.46 -5.37
CA HIS A 52 6.88 -23.45 -6.12
C HIS A 52 5.63 -22.87 -6.80
N THR A 53 4.95 -21.94 -6.13
CA THR A 53 3.68 -21.38 -6.58
C THR A 53 3.58 -19.92 -6.18
N VAL A 54 3.06 -19.09 -7.08
CA VAL A 54 2.67 -17.71 -6.81
C VAL A 54 1.19 -17.58 -7.17
N ALA A 55 0.38 -17.08 -6.24
CA ALA A 55 -1.03 -16.84 -6.46
C ALA A 55 -1.40 -15.42 -5.96
N PRO A 56 -2.21 -14.67 -6.71
CA PRO A 56 -2.70 -13.39 -6.24
C PRO A 56 -3.61 -13.57 -5.02
N VAL A 57 -3.47 -12.69 -4.03
CA VAL A 57 -4.38 -12.59 -2.89
C VAL A 57 -5.25 -11.35 -3.10
N PRO A 58 -6.55 -11.49 -3.39
CA PRO A 58 -7.42 -10.33 -3.57
C PRO A 58 -7.59 -9.61 -2.22
N ILE A 59 -7.58 -8.29 -2.25
CA ILE A 59 -7.85 -7.46 -1.08
C ILE A 59 -9.38 -7.35 -0.91
N PRO A 60 -9.98 -7.93 0.15
CA PRO A 60 -11.43 -7.86 0.35
C PRO A 60 -11.89 -6.40 0.50
N ALA A 61 -13.09 -6.08 0.01
CA ALA A 61 -13.66 -4.74 0.16
C ALA A 61 -13.83 -4.31 1.63
N GLY A 62 -13.93 -5.27 2.55
CA GLY A 62 -14.00 -5.06 4.00
C GLY A 62 -12.68 -5.33 4.73
N CYS A 63 -11.52 -5.28 4.06
CA CYS A 63 -10.22 -5.48 4.71
C CYS A 63 -10.04 -4.50 5.88
N THR A 64 -9.53 -4.95 7.01
CA THR A 64 -9.30 -4.13 8.21
C THR A 64 -7.83 -4.09 8.64
N ASP A 65 -6.93 -4.63 7.81
CA ASP A 65 -5.53 -4.81 8.17
C ASP A 65 -4.76 -3.49 8.31
N GLY A 66 -5.08 -2.50 7.45
CA GLY A 66 -4.56 -1.14 7.55
C GLY A 66 -3.37 -0.82 6.63
N PHE A 67 -2.90 -1.75 5.80
CA PHE A 67 -1.95 -1.42 4.72
C PHE A 67 -2.56 -0.45 3.69
N ALA A 68 -1.71 0.14 2.83
CA ALA A 68 -2.07 1.24 1.95
C ALA A 68 -3.35 0.99 1.13
N GLU A 69 -3.53 -0.20 0.56
CA GLU A 69 -4.68 -0.56 -0.27
C GLU A 69 -5.85 -1.20 0.51
N ALA A 70 -5.77 -1.31 1.84
CA ALA A 70 -6.82 -1.95 2.67
C ALA A 70 -8.17 -1.22 2.61
N TYR A 71 -8.18 0.06 2.23
CA TYR A 71 -9.37 0.90 2.13
C TYR A 71 -9.72 1.25 0.69
N TRP A 72 -9.29 0.47 -0.30
CA TRP A 72 -9.44 0.77 -1.73
C TRP A 72 -10.85 1.14 -2.22
N ARG A 73 -11.90 0.70 -1.51
CA ARG A 73 -13.32 0.99 -1.80
C ARG A 73 -13.98 1.93 -0.77
N ARG A 74 -13.21 2.54 0.13
CA ARG A 74 -13.65 3.43 1.22
C ARG A 74 -12.75 4.66 1.23
N PHE A 75 -12.94 5.52 0.24
CA PHE A 75 -12.08 6.66 -0.06
C PHE A 75 -11.94 7.61 1.13
N GLU A 76 -13.03 7.82 1.85
CA GLU A 76 -13.13 8.67 3.04
C GLU A 76 -12.15 8.27 4.14
N ALA A 77 -11.80 6.98 4.23
CA ALA A 77 -10.85 6.49 5.22
C ALA A 77 -9.47 7.16 5.08
N TYR A 78 -9.03 7.50 3.87
CA TYR A 78 -7.74 8.15 3.65
C TYR A 78 -7.71 9.63 4.06
N MET A 79 -8.87 10.23 4.38
CA MET A 79 -8.92 11.59 4.95
C MET A 79 -8.56 11.58 6.44
N GLU A 80 -8.84 10.46 7.12
CA GLU A 80 -8.61 10.31 8.54
C GLU A 80 -7.10 10.34 8.86
N PRO A 81 -6.62 11.30 9.67
CA PRO A 81 -5.20 11.40 10.00
C PRO A 81 -4.64 10.11 10.60
N ALA A 82 -5.43 9.41 11.42
CA ALA A 82 -5.02 8.15 12.05
C ALA A 82 -4.81 7.02 11.02
N VAL A 83 -5.63 6.97 9.97
CA VAL A 83 -5.47 5.98 8.88
C VAL A 83 -4.20 6.28 8.10
N ARG A 84 -3.98 7.55 7.72
CA ARG A 84 -2.74 7.96 7.04
C ARG A 84 -1.50 7.65 7.87
N ALA A 85 -1.55 7.89 9.19
CA ALA A 85 -0.45 7.58 10.09
C ALA A 85 -0.17 6.08 10.25
N SER A 86 -1.15 5.20 9.97
CA SER A 86 -0.97 3.74 10.00
C SER A 86 -0.37 3.16 8.71
N ILE A 87 -0.33 3.95 7.64
CA ILE A 87 0.19 3.56 6.34
C ILE A 87 1.59 4.14 6.17
N SER A 88 2.62 3.29 6.09
CA SER A 88 4.02 3.72 6.14
C SER A 88 4.39 4.78 5.11
N SER A 89 3.90 4.66 3.88
CA SER A 89 4.18 5.62 2.81
C SER A 89 3.53 6.99 3.05
N LEU A 90 2.34 7.02 3.63
CA LEU A 90 1.63 8.27 3.95
C LEU A 90 2.15 8.89 5.25
N ALA A 91 2.53 8.08 6.23
CA ALA A 91 3.09 8.52 7.50
C ALA A 91 4.44 9.22 7.37
N LEU A 92 5.17 8.97 6.28
CA LEU A 92 6.46 9.60 5.97
C LEU A 92 6.33 10.95 5.23
N LEU A 93 5.12 11.31 4.82
CA LEU A 93 4.88 12.60 4.18
C LEU A 93 5.00 13.76 5.16
N SER A 94 5.31 14.94 4.65
CA SER A 94 5.15 16.15 5.45
C SER A 94 3.66 16.35 5.79
N PRO A 95 3.33 16.98 6.94
CA PRO A 95 1.94 17.30 7.25
C PRO A 95 1.25 18.10 6.14
N GLU A 96 1.98 19.02 5.50
CA GLU A 96 1.46 19.84 4.40
C GLU A 96 1.09 18.99 3.17
N ASP A 97 1.94 18.05 2.78
CA ASP A 97 1.68 17.17 1.64
C ASP A 97 0.52 16.22 1.93
N ALA A 98 0.51 15.63 3.13
CA ALA A 98 -0.54 14.73 3.56
C ALA A 98 -1.91 15.44 3.61
N ASP A 99 -1.96 16.67 4.12
CA ASP A 99 -3.21 17.43 4.20
C ASP A 99 -3.66 17.99 2.85
N ARG A 100 -2.72 18.35 1.96
CA ARG A 100 -3.04 18.72 0.58
C ARG A 100 -3.69 17.55 -0.17
N GLY A 101 -3.13 16.34 -0.08
CA GLY A 101 -3.69 15.15 -0.70
C GLY A 101 -5.09 14.81 -0.16
N ALA A 102 -5.24 14.81 1.17
CA ALA A 102 -6.53 14.55 1.82
C ALA A 102 -7.60 15.59 1.47
N ARG A 103 -7.23 16.86 1.33
CA ARG A 103 -8.16 17.92 0.91
C ARG A 103 -8.61 17.75 -0.54
N ARG A 104 -7.70 17.49 -1.47
CA ARG A 104 -8.05 17.25 -2.88
C ARG A 104 -8.98 16.05 -3.03
N LEU A 105 -8.69 14.96 -2.31
CA LEU A 105 -9.57 13.79 -2.29
C LEU A 105 -10.97 14.13 -1.78
N ARG A 106 -11.07 14.99 -0.76
CA ARG A 106 -12.36 15.45 -0.24
C ARG A 106 -13.13 16.27 -1.27
N GLU A 107 -12.46 17.21 -1.91
CA GLU A 107 -13.06 18.07 -2.94
C GLU A 107 -13.63 17.23 -4.10
N ASP A 108 -12.88 16.22 -4.58
CA ASP A 108 -13.34 15.34 -5.66
C ASP A 108 -14.52 14.43 -5.24
N LEU A 109 -14.55 13.96 -3.99
CA LEU A 109 -15.71 13.20 -3.49
C LEU A 109 -16.95 14.08 -3.33
N GLU A 110 -16.78 15.33 -2.91
CA GLU A 110 -17.87 16.29 -2.75
C GLU A 110 -18.43 16.78 -4.10
N SER A 111 -17.59 16.87 -5.15
CA SER A 111 -18.04 17.19 -6.52
C SER A 111 -18.77 16.03 -7.20
N GLY A 112 -18.69 14.81 -6.64
CA GLY A 112 -19.22 13.61 -7.28
C GLY A 112 -18.32 13.10 -8.40
N PHE A 113 -17.02 13.39 -8.31
CA PHE A 113 -15.96 13.27 -9.32
C PHE A 113 -16.01 14.39 -10.36
#